data_AF-A0A7X3MVU4-F1
#
_entry.id   AF-A0A7X3MVU4-F1
#
_cell.length_a   1.000
_cell.length_b   1.000
_cell.length_c   1.000
_cell.angle_alpha   90.00
_cell.angle_beta   90.00
_cell.angle_gamma   90.00
#
_symmetry.space_group_name_H-M   'P 1'
#
loop_
_entity.id
_entity.type
_entity.pdbx_description
1 polymer ?
#
loop_
_entity_poly.entity_id
_entity_poly.type
_entity_poly.pdbx_seq_one_letter_code
_entity_poly.pdbx_strand_id
1 'polypeptide(L)'
;MTARDLQRCLCQRLNSDWERHQDYRDLALSLPETEVLRRLTTGQELGDIAAQLSVSEAAVKEHIRSVFRKARARTMADQAGRLSVL
;
A
#
# COMPACT_ATOMS: atom_id res chain seq x y z
N MET A 1 0.94 14.01 10.09
CA MET A 1 1.58 12.87 9.39
C MET A 1 1.78 13.29 7.94
N THR A 2 3.03 13.51 7.55
CA THR A 2 3.38 13.96 6.19
C THR A 2 3.41 12.78 5.21
N ALA A 3 3.41 13.05 3.90
CA ALA A 3 3.59 12.02 2.88
C ALA A 3 4.89 11.22 3.11
N ARG A 4 5.97 11.89 3.54
CA ARG A 4 7.22 11.24 3.94
C ARG A 4 7.08 10.33 5.16
N ASP A 5 6.28 10.71 6.16
CA ASP A 5 6.01 9.84 7.31
C ASP A 5 5.21 8.61 6.90
N LEU A 6 4.25 8.78 5.98
CA LEU A 6 3.50 7.66 5.39
C LEU A 6 4.41 6.77 4.54
N GLN A 7 5.28 7.35 3.72
CA GLN A 7 6.24 6.62 2.89
C GLN A 7 7.23 5.85 3.76
N ARG A 8 7.78 6.48 4.81
CA ARG A 8 8.65 5.83 5.80
C ARG A 8 7.92 4.68 6.50
N CYS A 9 6.67 4.89 6.89
CA CYS A 9 5.86 3.85 7.54
C CYS A 9 5.50 2.72 6.57
N LEU A 10 5.20 3.03 5.30
CA LEU A 10 5.01 2.05 4.23
C LEU A 10 6.28 1.23 4.05
N CYS A 11 7.42 1.87 3.83
CA CYS A 11 8.70 1.20 3.68
C CYS A 11 9.01 0.34 4.90
N GLN A 12 8.94 0.87 6.12
CA GLN A 12 9.25 0.07 7.32
C GLN A 12 8.34 -1.16 7.49
N ARG A 13 7.06 -1.05 7.10
CA ARG A 13 6.07 -2.10 7.34
C ARG A 13 5.92 -3.09 6.19
N LEU A 14 6.33 -2.69 4.98
CA LEU A 14 6.26 -3.51 3.76
C LEU A 14 7.63 -4.05 3.33
N ASN A 15 8.75 -3.43 3.72
CA ASN A 15 10.09 -3.85 3.30
C ASN A 15 10.53 -5.21 3.89
N SER A 16 9.81 -5.77 4.87
CA SER A 16 10.02 -7.15 5.32
C SER A 16 9.46 -8.21 4.36
N ASP A 17 8.51 -7.85 3.48
CA ASP A 17 7.85 -8.76 2.52
C ASP A 17 8.10 -8.37 1.04
N TRP A 18 8.44 -7.11 0.77
CA TRP A 18 8.45 -6.51 -0.57
C TRP A 18 9.59 -6.99 -1.49
N GLU A 19 10.78 -7.27 -0.95
CA GLU A 19 11.92 -7.77 -1.74
C GLU A 19 11.67 -9.19 -2.30
N ARG A 20 10.64 -9.91 -1.82
CA ARG A 20 10.29 -11.25 -2.29
C ARG A 20 9.12 -11.30 -3.28
N HIS A 21 8.27 -10.28 -3.35
CA HIS A 21 7.04 -10.34 -4.16
C HIS A 21 6.91 -9.16 -5.11
N GLN A 22 7.42 -9.39 -6.32
CA GLN A 22 7.25 -8.59 -7.53
C GLN A 22 5.81 -8.68 -8.09
N ASP A 23 4.77 -8.74 -7.24
CA ASP A 23 3.38 -8.87 -7.68
C ASP A 23 2.45 -7.91 -6.94
N TYR A 24 2.49 -6.63 -7.34
CA TYR A 24 1.39 -5.69 -7.10
C TYR A 24 0.02 -6.24 -7.57
N ARG A 25 0.02 -7.23 -8.49
CA ARG A 25 -1.17 -7.92 -9.00
C ARG A 25 -1.84 -8.82 -7.96
N ASP A 26 -1.10 -9.35 -7.00
CA ASP A 26 -1.60 -10.37 -6.06
C ASP A 26 -2.35 -9.79 -4.85
N LEU A 27 -2.20 -8.49 -4.60
CA LEU A 27 -2.87 -7.78 -3.50
C LEU A 27 -4.35 -7.45 -3.79
N ALA A 28 -4.86 -7.80 -4.98
CA ALA A 28 -6.21 -7.43 -5.44
C ALA A 28 -6.52 -5.94 -5.21
N LEU A 29 -5.53 -5.08 -5.49
CA LEU A 29 -5.72 -3.64 -5.43
C LEU A 29 -6.62 -3.21 -6.58
N SER A 30 -7.49 -2.25 -6.30
CA SER A 30 -8.24 -1.54 -7.32
C SER A 30 -7.30 -0.63 -8.12
N LEU A 31 -7.76 -0.17 -9.30
CA LEU A 31 -7.00 0.77 -10.12
C LEU A 31 -6.61 2.06 -9.36
N PRO A 32 -7.52 2.73 -8.59
CA PRO A 32 -7.15 3.89 -7.78
C PRO A 32 -6.12 3.57 -6.69
N GLU A 33 -6.24 2.44 -6.01
CA GLU A 33 -5.30 2.02 -4.96
C GLU A 33 -3.90 1.74 -5.51
N THR A 34 -3.83 1.10 -6.68
CA THR A 34 -2.59 0.82 -7.38
C THR A 34 -1.89 2.10 -7.78
N GLU A 35 -2.63 3.07 -8.32
CA GLU A 35 -2.06 4.32 -8.79
C GLU A 35 -1.63 5.23 -7.63
N VAL A 36 -2.42 5.29 -6.55
CA VAL A 36 -2.03 5.99 -5.31
C VAL A 36 -0.74 5.38 -4.75
N LEU A 37 -0.66 4.05 -4.68
CA LEU A 37 0.52 3.35 -4.18
C LEU A 37 1.76 3.64 -5.04
N ARG A 38 1.62 3.58 -6.38
CA ARG A 38 2.70 3.87 -7.34
C ARG A 38 3.26 5.28 -7.18
N ARG A 39 2.39 6.27 -6.94
CA ARG A 39 2.81 7.68 -6.78
C ARG A 39 3.39 7.97 -5.39
N LEU A 40 2.94 7.25 -4.37
CA LEU A 40 3.53 7.33 -3.03
C LEU A 40 4.95 6.77 -3.00
N THR A 41 5.21 5.65 -3.70
CA THR A 41 6.54 5.03 -3.74
C THR A 41 7.55 5.87 -4.52
N THR A 42 7.12 6.72 -5.45
CA THR A 42 7.97 7.72 -6.12
C THR A 42 8.20 8.99 -5.29
N GLY A 43 7.62 9.07 -4.08
CA GLY A 43 7.84 10.17 -3.14
C GLY A 43 6.99 11.42 -3.40
N GLN A 44 5.91 11.30 -4.17
CA GLN A 44 4.99 12.43 -4.38
C GLN A 44 4.22 12.78 -3.10
N GLU A 45 3.88 14.05 -2.93
CA GLU A 45 3.07 14.49 -1.81
C GLU A 45 1.59 14.13 -2.00
N LEU A 46 0.86 13.97 -0.88
CA LEU A 46 -0.56 13.59 -0.90
C LEU A 46 -1.42 14.59 -1.69
N GLY A 47 -1.12 15.88 -1.59
CA GLY A 47 -1.81 16.94 -2.32
C GLY A 47 -1.60 16.82 -3.83
N ASP A 48 -0.36 16.54 -4.27
CA ASP A 48 -0.05 16.33 -5.68
C ASP A 48 -0.75 15.09 -6.24
N ILE A 49 -0.77 14.00 -5.46
CA ILE A 49 -1.47 12.77 -5.84
C ILE A 49 -2.97 13.03 -5.95
N ALA A 50 -3.55 13.75 -4.99
CA ALA A 50 -4.97 14.12 -4.98
C ALA A 50 -5.33 14.96 -6.22
N ALA A 51 -4.53 15.98 -6.52
CA ALA A 51 -4.70 16.84 -7.69
C ALA A 51 -4.60 16.05 -9.01
N GLN A 52 -3.61 15.16 -9.13
CA GLN A 52 -3.39 14.36 -10.33
C GLN A 52 -4.47 13.30 -10.58
N LEU A 53 -5.11 12.83 -9.51
CA LEU A 53 -6.22 11.87 -9.58
C LEU A 53 -7.59 12.55 -9.56
N SER A 54 -7.66 13.88 -9.49
CA SER A 54 -8.91 14.65 -9.36
C SER A 54 -9.78 14.17 -8.19
N VAL A 55 -9.16 13.85 -7.05
CA VAL A 55 -9.83 13.42 -5.81
C VAL A 55 -9.41 14.29 -4.63
N SER A 56 -10.08 14.15 -3.50
CA SER A 56 -9.63 14.82 -2.27
C SER A 56 -8.44 14.10 -1.63
N GLU A 57 -7.60 14.82 -0.89
CA GLU A 57 -6.55 14.20 -0.06
C GLU A 57 -7.12 13.17 0.93
N ALA A 58 -8.35 13.38 1.39
CA ALA A 58 -9.04 12.43 2.25
C ALA A 58 -9.30 11.10 1.53
N ALA A 59 -9.69 11.13 0.25
CA ALA A 59 -9.85 9.93 -0.57
C ALA A 59 -8.51 9.22 -0.79
N VAL A 60 -7.43 9.96 -1.05
CA VAL A 60 -6.07 9.39 -1.16
C VAL A 60 -5.69 8.68 0.13
N LYS A 61 -5.90 9.31 1.30
CA LYS A 61 -5.65 8.69 2.61
C LYS A 61 -6.47 7.42 2.82
N GLU A 62 -7.70 7.38 2.34
CA GLU A 62 -8.54 6.19 2.44
C GLU A 62 -8.06 5.05 1.54
N HIS A 63 -7.65 5.34 0.31
CA HIS A 63 -7.00 4.37 -0.56
C HIS A 63 -5.73 3.79 0.08
N ILE A 64 -4.90 4.63 0.72
CA ILE A 64 -3.71 4.18 1.47
C ILE A 64 -4.10 3.21 2.59
N ARG A 65 -5.10 3.56 3.41
CA ARG A 65 -5.58 2.68 4.48
C ARG A 65 -6.06 1.33 3.94
N SER A 66 -6.80 1.36 2.83
CA SER A 66 -7.29 0.14 2.18
C SER A 66 -6.13 -0.73 1.68
N VAL A 67 -5.13 -0.14 1.03
CA VAL A 67 -3.90 -0.83 0.60
C VAL A 67 -3.22 -1.51 1.79
N PHE A 68 -3.01 -0.80 2.90
CA PHE A 68 -2.42 -1.38 4.11
C PHE A 68 -3.25 -2.53 4.69
N ARG A 69 -4.58 -2.38 4.69
CA ARG A 69 -5.49 -3.43 5.17
C ARG A 69 -5.36 -4.69 4.30
N LYS A 70 -5.32 -4.54 2.98
CA LYS A 70 -5.18 -5.66 2.03
C LYS A 70 -3.81 -6.34 2.15
N ALA A 71 -2.74 -5.55 2.28
CA ALA A 71 -1.39 -6.09 2.50
C ALA A 71 -1.29 -6.90 3.79
N ARG A 72 -1.80 -6.38 4.90
CA ARG A 72 -1.80 -7.10 6.19
C ARG A 72 -2.61 -8.40 6.14
N ALA A 73 -3.78 -8.37 5.48
CA ALA A 73 -4.61 -9.56 5.34
C ALA A 73 -3.89 -10.69 4.59
N ARG A 74 -3.10 -10.34 3.55
CA ARG A 74 -2.31 -11.32 2.81
C ARG A 74 -1.17 -11.90 3.65
N THR A 75 -0.40 -11.07 4.36
CA THR A 75 0.67 -11.56 5.26
C THR A 75 0.11 -12.52 6.31
N MET A 76 -1.06 -12.22 6.90
CA MET A 76 -1.71 -13.09 7.88
C MET A 76 -2.21 -14.40 7.25
N ALA A 77 -2.78 -14.35 6.06
CA ALA A 77 -3.22 -15.55 5.33
C ALA A 77 -2.03 -16.45 4.94
N ASP A 78 -0.92 -15.86 4.48
CA ASP A 78 0.31 -16.59 4.17
C ASP A 78 0.92 -17.26 5.42
N GLN A 79 0.95 -16.54 6.55
CA GLN A 79 1.38 -17.08 7.84
C GLN A 79 0.48 -18.22 8.32
N ALA A 80 -0.84 -18.08 8.21
CA ALA A 80 -1.79 -19.13 8.58
C ALA A 80 -1.66 -20.37 7.68
N GLY A 81 -1.46 -20.17 6.37
CA GLY A 81 -1.21 -21.26 5.42
C GLY A 81 0.08 -22.01 5.74
N ARG A 82 1.15 -21.31 6.12
CA ARG A 82 2.43 -21.91 6.53
C ARG A 82 2.33 -22.71 7.84
N LEU A 83 1.53 -22.25 8.79
CA LEU A 83 1.33 -22.96 10.08
C LEU A 83 0.38 -24.16 9.97
N SER A 84 -0.50 -24.20 8.96
CA SER A 84 -1.45 -25.31 8.76
C SER A 84 -0.84 -26.52 8.03
N VAL A 85 0.43 -26.44 7.61
CA VAL A 85 1.15 -27.49 6.88
C VAL A 85 2.17 -28.24 7.78
N LEU A 86 2.23 -27.92 9.07
CA LEU A 86 3.02 -28.63 10.09
C LEU A 86 2.11 -29.44 11.01
#